data_AF-A0A7L5YTX2-F1
#
_entry.id   AF-A0A7L5YTX2-F1
#
_cell.length_a   1.000
_cell.length_b   1.000
_cell.length_c   1.000
_cell.angle_alpha   90.00
_cell.angle_beta   90.00
_cell.angle_gamma   90.00
#
_symmetry.space_group_name_H-M   'P 1'
#
loop_
_entity.id
_entity.type
_entity.pdbx_description
1 polymer ?
#
loop_
_entity_poly.entity_id
_entity_poly.type
_entity_poly.pdbx_seq_one_letter_code
_entity_poly.pdbx_strand_id
1 'polypeptide(L)'
;MPVIQRPDTAIYGSNVFYPATSVVSGSEQWQRDRRLLAVRVFPFQYNPVTGVLRYHPDVHITIHLTPGEAGAPTDPRPTGSPRCPRASAALRLRTSAWHVSSDVR
;
A
#
# COMPACT_ATOMS: atom_id res chain seq x y z
N MET A 1 -16.09 30.20 -17.02
CA MET A 1 -14.85 30.50 -16.29
C MET A 1 -13.84 29.40 -16.61
N PRO A 2 -12.62 29.71 -17.09
CA PRO A 2 -11.60 28.68 -17.30
C PRO A 2 -11.06 28.17 -15.96
N VAL A 3 -10.81 26.87 -15.84
CA VAL A 3 -10.21 26.26 -14.65
C VAL A 3 -8.69 26.39 -14.80
N ILE A 4 -8.08 27.24 -13.96
CA ILE A 4 -6.62 27.37 -13.91
C ILE A 4 -6.07 26.21 -13.09
N GLN A 5 -5.38 25.28 -13.74
CA GLN A 5 -4.68 24.21 -13.03
C GLN A 5 -3.43 24.80 -12.35
N ARG A 6 -3.46 24.91 -11.02
CA ARG A 6 -2.30 25.34 -10.23
C ARG A 6 -1.63 24.11 -9.60
N PRO A 7 -0.30 23.93 -9.75
CA PRO A 7 0.43 22.89 -9.03
C PRO A 7 0.27 23.07 -7.53
N ASP A 8 0.09 21.97 -6.80
CA ASP A 8 0.02 22.00 -5.34
C ASP A 8 1.40 22.33 -4.77
N THR A 9 1.55 23.55 -4.26
CA THR A 9 2.82 24.03 -3.70
C THR A 9 3.28 23.24 -2.47
N ALA A 10 2.37 22.60 -1.73
CA ALA A 10 2.75 21.78 -0.57
C ALA A 10 3.50 20.51 -1.00
N ILE A 11 3.15 19.94 -2.16
CA ILE A 11 3.80 18.75 -2.70
C ILE A 11 5.03 19.14 -3.52
N TYR A 12 4.90 20.09 -4.46
CA TYR A 12 5.96 20.43 -5.40
C TYR A 12 7.04 21.38 -4.85
N GLY A 13 6.77 22.06 -3.73
CA GLY A 13 7.76 22.88 -3.02
C GLY A 13 8.62 22.09 -2.02
N SER A 14 8.31 20.82 -1.79
CA SER A 14 8.95 20.00 -0.76
C SER A 14 10.07 19.15 -1.33
N ASN A 15 11.30 19.30 -0.81
CA ASN A 15 12.46 18.49 -1.22
C ASN A 15 12.46 17.12 -0.54
N VAL A 16 11.40 16.34 -0.78
CA VAL A 16 11.18 15.01 -0.19
C VAL A 16 10.63 14.08 -1.27
N PHE A 17 10.95 12.79 -1.19
CA PHE A 17 10.38 11.79 -2.07
C PHE A 17 8.91 11.53 -1.74
N TYR A 18 8.05 11.65 -2.75
CA TYR A 18 6.63 11.33 -2.68
C TYR A 18 6.32 10.04 -3.46
N PRO A 19 5.53 9.11 -2.91
CA PRO A 19 5.10 9.06 -1.51
C PRO A 19 6.30 8.72 -0.59
N ALA A 20 6.26 9.19 0.65
CA ALA A 20 7.34 8.98 1.62
C ALA A 20 7.58 7.49 1.93
N THR A 21 6.53 6.68 1.87
CA THR A 21 6.57 5.24 2.15
C THR A 21 6.16 4.46 0.90
N SER A 22 6.97 3.47 0.51
CA SER A 22 6.71 2.63 -0.67
C SER A 22 5.63 1.57 -0.44
N VAL A 23 5.31 1.22 0.80
CA VAL A 23 4.28 0.22 1.13
C VAL A 23 3.38 0.76 2.23
N VAL A 24 2.07 0.70 2.01
CA VAL A 24 1.06 1.15 2.97
C VAL A 24 -0.01 0.08 3.12
N SER A 25 -0.26 -0.35 4.34
CA SER A 25 -1.43 -1.17 4.68
C SER A 25 -2.67 -0.27 4.75
N GLY A 26 -3.70 -0.62 3.99
CA GLY A 26 -5.02 -0.04 4.11
C GLY A 26 -5.75 -0.56 5.34
N SER A 27 -6.98 -0.08 5.54
CA SER A 27 -7.87 -0.62 6.56
C SER A 27 -8.23 -2.08 6.25
N GLU A 28 -8.43 -2.84 7.31
CA GLU A 28 -9.01 -4.18 7.19
C GLU A 28 -10.45 -4.08 6.71
N GLN A 29 -10.83 -5.02 5.86
CA GLN A 29 -12.17 -5.09 5.28
C GLN A 29 -12.71 -6.50 5.42
N TRP A 30 -13.99 -6.60 5.73
CA TRP A 30 -14.71 -7.87 5.69
C TRP A 30 -15.42 -8.01 4.35
N GLN A 31 -15.14 -9.09 3.64
CA GLN A 31 -15.84 -9.45 2.41
C GLN A 31 -16.44 -10.85 2.59
N ARG A 32 -17.75 -10.89 2.87
CA ARG A 32 -18.45 -12.11 3.32
C ARG A 32 -17.73 -12.69 4.55
N ASP A 33 -17.40 -13.98 4.53
CA ASP A 33 -16.72 -14.66 5.64
C ASP A 33 -15.19 -14.53 5.60
N ARG A 34 -14.64 -13.54 4.87
CA ARG A 34 -13.19 -13.35 4.72
C ARG A 34 -12.77 -11.97 5.22
N ARG A 35 -11.75 -11.94 6.09
CA ARG A 35 -11.03 -10.71 6.47
C ARG A 35 -9.91 -10.46 5.47
N LEU A 36 -9.91 -9.28 4.88
CA LEU A 36 -8.97 -8.84 3.87
C LEU A 36 -8.18 -7.64 4.38
N LEU A 37 -6.88 -7.61 4.09
CA LEU A 37 -6.03 -6.45 4.31
C LEU A 37 -5.51 -5.97 2.96
N ALA A 38 -5.93 -4.79 2.54
CA ALA A 38 -5.41 -4.18 1.32
C ALA A 38 -3.98 -3.70 1.56
N VAL A 39 -3.01 -4.20 0.78
CA VAL A 39 -1.63 -3.70 0.82
C VAL A 39 -1.36 -2.94 -0.47
N ARG A 40 -1.02 -1.65 -0.35
CA ARG A 40 -0.69 -0.77 -1.47
C ARG A 40 0.81 -0.67 -1.59
N VAL A 41 1.31 -0.86 -2.81
CA VAL A 41 2.74 -0.81 -3.13
C VAL A 41 2.97 0.29 -4.16
N PHE A 42 3.92 1.16 -3.88
CA PHE A 42 4.33 2.28 -4.70
C PHE A 42 5.76 2.03 -5.18
N PRO A 43 5.94 1.44 -6.38
CA PRO A 43 7.27 1.13 -6.90
C PRO A 43 8.02 2.37 -7.41
N PHE A 44 7.34 3.52 -7.48
CA PHE A 44 7.89 4.78 -7.93
C PHE A 44 7.82 5.82 -6.80
N GLN A 45 8.94 6.50 -6.57
CA GLN A 45 8.99 7.64 -5.67
C GLN A 45 9.66 8.83 -6.36
N TYR A 46 9.03 9.98 -6.34
CA TYR A 46 9.48 11.16 -7.07
C TYR A 46 9.78 12.31 -6.12
N ASN A 47 10.91 12.98 -6.30
CA ASN A 47 11.22 14.22 -5.63
C ASN A 47 11.03 15.39 -6.61
N PRO A 48 10.04 16.26 -6.38
CA PRO A 48 9.69 17.33 -7.33
C PRO A 48 10.70 18.47 -7.36
N VAL A 49 11.45 18.71 -6.28
CA VAL A 49 12.44 19.80 -6.20
C VAL A 49 13.73 19.44 -6.93
N THR A 50 14.15 18.18 -6.82
CA THR A 50 15.40 17.69 -7.46
C THR A 50 15.15 17.02 -8.82
N GLY A 51 13.90 16.71 -9.15
CA GLY A 51 13.53 16.01 -10.38
C GLY A 51 13.90 14.52 -10.38
N VAL A 52 14.31 13.95 -9.24
CA VAL A 52 14.78 12.57 -9.15
C VAL A 52 13.61 11.60 -9.02
N LEU A 53 13.59 10.57 -9.88
CA LEU A 53 12.67 9.43 -9.78
C LEU A 53 13.43 8.19 -9.30
N ARG A 54 12.95 7.58 -8.21
CA ARG A 54 13.40 6.29 -7.71
C ARG A 54 12.43 5.21 -8.16
N TYR A 55 12.99 4.15 -8.73
CA TYR A 55 12.25 2.96 -9.15
C TYR A 55 12.73 1.75 -8.37
N HIS A 56 11.79 1.01 -7.79
CA HIS A 56 12.01 -0.20 -7.00
C HIS A 56 11.44 -1.41 -7.75
N PRO A 57 12.23 -2.07 -8.64
CA PRO A 57 11.74 -3.16 -9.49
C PRO A 57 11.41 -4.44 -8.73
N ASP A 58 12.13 -4.68 -7.62
CA ASP A 58 11.98 -5.86 -6.79
C ASP A 58 11.62 -5.42 -5.37
N VAL A 59 10.37 -5.70 -4.95
CA VAL A 59 9.87 -5.36 -3.63
C VAL A 59 9.54 -6.64 -2.88
N HIS A 60 10.22 -6.85 -1.75
CA HIS A 60 9.98 -7.96 -0.84
C HIS A 60 9.14 -7.49 0.35
N ILE A 61 7.94 -8.06 0.49
CA ILE A 61 7.00 -7.68 1.54
C ILE A 61 6.78 -8.87 2.47
N THR A 62 7.06 -8.67 3.75
CA THR A 62 6.78 -9.63 4.82
C THR A 62 5.65 -9.09 5.67
N ILE A 63 4.55 -9.85 5.73
CA ILE A 63 3.39 -9.47 6.54
C ILE A 63 3.45 -10.28 7.83
N HIS A 64 3.54 -9.56 8.95
CA HIS A 64 3.45 -10.15 10.27
C HIS A 64 2.04 -9.97 10.82
N LEU A 65 1.34 -11.08 11.03
CA LEU A 65 0.08 -11.09 11.74
C LEU A 65 0.39 -11.02 13.24
N THR A 66 0.30 -9.82 13.80
CA THR A 66 0.24 -9.69 15.26
C THR A 66 -1.17 -10.10 15.69
N PRO A 67 -1.32 -10.99 16.69
CA PRO A 67 -2.62 -11.20 17.31
C PRO A 67 -3.03 -9.88 17.97
N GLY A 68 -3.78 -9.06 17.23
CA GLY A 68 -4.47 -7.90 17.80
C GLY A 68 -5.55 -8.42 18.72
N GLU A 69 -5.60 -7.88 19.93
CA GLU A 69 -6.75 -7.97 20.82
C GLU A 69 -7.97 -7.69 19.96
N ALA A 70 -8.77 -8.74 19.72
CA ALA A 70 -9.97 -8.63 18.92
C ALA A 70 -10.79 -7.53 19.57
N GLY A 71 -10.90 -6.37 18.92
CA GLY A 71 -11.74 -5.28 19.39
C GLY A 71 -13.09 -5.90 19.70
N ALA A 72 -13.41 -5.93 21.00
CA ALA A 72 -14.45 -6.79 21.53
C ALA A 72 -15.72 -6.61 20.70
N PRO A 73 -16.25 -7.67 20.07
CA PRO A 73 -17.68 -7.68 19.81
C PRO A 73 -18.32 -7.55 21.19
N THR A 74 -19.08 -6.49 21.44
CA THR A 74 -19.99 -6.43 22.59
C THR A 74 -21.06 -7.50 22.38
N ASP A 75 -20.69 -8.76 22.58
CA ASP A 75 -21.61 -9.89 22.57
C ASP A 75 -21.11 -10.91 23.60
N PRO A 76 -21.84 -11.10 24.72
CA PRO A 76 -21.39 -11.97 25.79
C PRO A 76 -21.75 -13.43 25.44
N ARG A 77 -20.82 -14.18 24.84
CA ARG A 77 -20.89 -15.66 24.83
C ARG A 77 -19.52 -16.33 24.97
N PRO A 78 -19.45 -17.48 25.67
CA PRO A 78 -18.26 -17.88 26.39
C PRO A 78 -17.24 -18.60 25.51
N THR A 79 -16.00 -18.29 25.86
CA THR A 79 -14.71 -18.95 25.70
C THR A 79 -14.72 -20.35 25.07
N GLY A 80 -14.20 -20.42 23.84
CA GLY A 80 -13.54 -21.59 23.29
C GLY A 80 -12.33 -21.13 22.48
N SER A 81 -11.13 -21.30 23.01
CA SER A 81 -9.89 -20.80 22.39
C SER A 81 -9.54 -21.60 21.13
N PRO A 82 -9.49 -21.00 19.92
CA PRO A 82 -8.75 -21.61 18.83
C PRO A 82 -7.29 -21.18 18.94
N ARG A 83 -6.38 -22.15 19.08
CA ARG A 83 -4.94 -21.91 18.89
C ARG A 83 -4.73 -21.42 17.45
N CYS A 84 -4.43 -20.14 17.27
CA CYS A 84 -4.02 -19.61 15.96
C CYS A 84 -2.63 -20.15 15.59
N PRO A 85 -2.44 -20.72 14.40
CA PRO A 85 -1.09 -20.90 13.87
C PRO A 85 -0.50 -19.54 13.50
N ARG A 86 0.76 -19.33 13.85
CA ARG A 86 1.56 -18.16 13.46
C ARG A 86 1.83 -18.23 11.94
N ALA A 87 0.88 -17.78 11.13
CA ALA A 87 1.02 -17.73 9.69
C ALA A 87 1.92 -16.55 9.29
N SER A 88 3.07 -16.84 8.68
CA SER A 88 3.91 -15.85 8.01
C SER A 88 3.79 -16.09 6.51
N ALA A 89 3.36 -15.06 5.77
CA ALA A 89 3.26 -15.12 4.31
C ALA A 89 4.28 -14.18 3.69
N ALA A 90 5.07 -14.69 2.74
CA ALA A 90 6.02 -13.91 1.95
C ALA A 90 5.44 -13.72 0.53
N LEU A 91 5.13 -12.47 0.17
CA LEU A 91 4.64 -12.13 -1.17
C LEU A 91 5.77 -11.45 -1.95
N ARG A 92 6.19 -12.06 -3.06
CA ARG A 92 7.09 -11.43 -4.04
C ARG A 92 6.27 -10.80 -5.15
N LEU A 93 6.43 -9.50 -5.35
CA LEU A 93 5.82 -8.76 -6.45
C LEU A 93 6.93 -8.34 -7.42
N ARG A 94 6.84 -8.77 -8.68
CA ARG A 94 7.68 -8.26 -9.77
C ARG A 94 6.88 -7.20 -10.51
N THR A 95 7.35 -5.96 -10.50
CA THR A 95 6.73 -4.91 -11.33
C THR A 95 7.38 -4.96 -12.70
N SER A 96 6.73 -5.56 -13.68
CA SER A 96 7.21 -5.47 -15.07
C SER A 96 7.02 -4.04 -15.58
N ALA A 97 8.07 -3.50 -16.21
CA ALA A 97 8.00 -2.22 -16.91
C ALA A 97 7.07 -2.36 -18.12
N TRP A 98 6.13 -1.43 -18.27
CA TRP A 98 5.22 -1.38 -19.42
C TRP A 98 5.99 -0.91 -20.65
N HIS A 99 5.96 -1.68 -21.73
CA HIS A 99 6.38 -1.22 -23.06
C HIS A 99 5.17 -0.50 -23.68
N VAL A 100 5.23 0.83 -23.81
CA VAL A 100 4.23 1.59 -24.57
C VAL A 100 4.64 1.51 -26.03
N SER A 101 3.97 0.64 -26.79
CA SER A 101 4.07 0.63 -28.25
C SER A 101 3.18 1.75 -28.79
N SER A 102 3.77 2.88 -29.15
CA SER A 102 3.08 3.94 -29.88
C SER A 102 3.10 3.58 -31.36
N ASP A 103 2.02 2.97 -31.86
CA ASP A 103 1.74 2.92 -33.29
C ASP A 103 0.92 4.17 -33.64
N VAL A 104 1.55 5.12 -34.33
CA VAL A 104 0.89 6.24 -34.99
C VAL A 104 1.03 5.99 -36.48
N ARG A 105 -0.11 5.89 -37.17
CA ARG A 105 -0.22 5.80 -38.62
C ARG A 105 -1.02 6.99 -39.15
#